data_AF-A0A0C1Z2Z1-F1
#
_entry.id   AF-A0A0C1Z2Z1-F1
#
_cell.length_a   1.000
_cell.length_b   1.000
_cell.length_c   1.000
_cell.angle_alpha   90.00
_cell.angle_beta   90.00
_cell.angle_gamma   90.00
#
_symmetry.space_group_name_H-M   'P 1'
#
loop_
_entity.id
_entity.type
_entity.pdbx_description
1 polymer ?
#
loop_
_entity_poly.entity_id
_entity_poly.type
_entity_poly.pdbx_seq_one_letter_code
_entity_poly.pdbx_strand_id
1 'polypeptide(L)'
;MIRRPSTVGLTSAMVFASLSLGCRQPPGEALTPPKTPAQTAVHEPSPACQVGLRFASYEWLPDDARLATSIQYDDPELPAALTTLARMTEAPEVALPVFAALDYRNLPMQLGNLDRMFDALGDSPAELVELHSPAGEMVWMWPSACPPALLAARVLDRWQVMLRADLEHPGLRLGAGAADGFPFDVITIGALDEQRVGLTRVGHGPTIVTWLRESARGGEDGPGRALAKLDPAPIRSVLATSMLTTASTPPTDEQPRHIRVTSSDWVTDWVTDGVTSAPPPSPN
;
A
#
# COMPACT_ATOMS: atom_id res chain seq x y z
N MET A 1 -49.28 31.55 5.36
CA MET A 1 -49.23 30.87 6.68
C MET A 1 -47.76 30.56 6.98
N ILE A 2 -47.12 31.42 7.77
CA ILE A 2 -46.69 31.17 9.16
C ILE A 2 -45.45 30.24 9.24
N ARG A 3 -44.31 30.91 9.49
CA ARG A 3 -42.99 30.38 9.85
C ARG A 3 -43.04 29.46 11.07
N ARG A 4 -42.13 28.49 11.14
CA ARG A 4 -41.37 28.20 12.38
C ARG A 4 -39.91 27.83 12.07
N PRO A 5 -38.93 28.57 12.64
CA PRO A 5 -37.54 28.15 12.69
C PRO A 5 -37.29 27.29 13.94
N SER A 6 -36.52 26.21 13.79
CA SER A 6 -36.06 25.42 14.94
C SER A 6 -34.66 25.88 15.34
N THR A 7 -34.64 26.34 16.58
CA THR A 7 -33.58 26.77 17.49
C THR A 7 -32.24 26.04 17.39
N VAL A 8 -31.18 26.83 17.26
CA VAL A 8 -29.78 26.49 17.51
C VAL A 8 -29.57 26.39 19.03
N GLY A 9 -29.15 25.23 19.52
CA GLY A 9 -28.68 25.05 20.89
C GLY A 9 -27.17 25.19 20.95
N LEU A 10 -26.68 26.35 21.40
CA LEU A 10 -25.31 26.54 21.85
C LEU A 10 -25.20 26.01 23.29
N THR A 11 -24.50 24.88 23.49
CA THR A 11 -24.09 24.44 24.83
C THR A 11 -22.60 24.68 25.00
N SER A 12 -22.29 25.70 25.80
CA SER A 12 -20.97 25.97 26.36
C SER A 12 -20.52 24.82 27.25
N ALA A 13 -19.38 24.20 26.92
CA ALA A 13 -18.67 23.30 27.82
C ALA A 13 -17.51 24.06 28.48
N MET A 14 -17.52 24.09 29.81
CA MET A 14 -16.55 24.72 30.69
C MET A 14 -15.17 24.10 30.56
N VAL A 15 -14.15 24.94 30.47
CA VAL A 15 -12.73 24.58 30.64
C VAL A 15 -12.44 24.56 32.14
N PHE A 16 -12.23 23.38 32.72
CA PHE A 16 -11.65 23.23 34.05
C PHE A 16 -10.12 23.20 33.93
N ALA A 17 -9.48 24.29 34.35
CA ALA A 17 -8.04 24.35 34.55
C ALA A 17 -7.70 23.76 35.93
N SER A 18 -7.24 22.52 35.97
CA SER A 18 -6.71 21.87 37.17
C SER A 18 -5.28 22.33 37.40
N LEU A 19 -5.10 23.26 38.35
CA LEU A 19 -3.79 23.65 38.89
C LEU A 19 -3.25 22.52 39.77
N SER A 20 -2.38 21.68 39.20
CA SER A 20 -1.59 20.71 39.95
C SER A 20 -0.46 21.44 40.68
N LEU A 21 -0.71 21.77 41.96
CA LEU A 21 0.31 22.22 42.91
C LEU A 21 1.41 21.16 43.04
N GLY A 22 2.63 21.53 42.66
CA GLY A 22 3.80 20.69 42.75
C GLY A 22 4.17 20.36 44.20
N CYS A 23 4.07 19.09 44.57
CA CYS A 23 4.77 18.54 45.73
C CYS A 23 6.27 18.51 45.42
N ARG A 24 7.01 19.44 46.03
CA ARG A 24 8.47 19.50 46.02
C ARG A 24 9.01 18.32 46.83
N GLN A 25 9.40 17.24 46.15
CA GLN A 25 10.07 16.10 46.78
C GLN A 25 11.46 16.54 47.29
N PRO A 26 11.83 16.18 48.54
CA PRO A 26 13.20 16.39 49.02
C PRO A 26 14.17 15.52 48.19
N PRO A 27 15.43 15.98 48.00
CA PRO A 27 16.44 15.22 47.28
C PRO A 27 16.77 13.94 48.06
N GLY A 28 16.15 12.83 47.66
CA GLY A 28 16.55 11.50 48.09
C GLY A 28 17.90 11.17 47.47
N GLU A 29 18.85 10.76 48.31
CA GLU A 29 20.12 10.17 47.90
C GLU A 29 19.91 9.18 46.75
N ALA A 30 20.52 9.49 45.61
CA ALA A 30 20.57 8.62 44.46
C ALA A 30 21.36 7.36 44.84
N LEU A 31 20.66 6.32 45.26
CA LEU A 31 21.16 4.95 45.20
C LEU A 31 21.42 4.64 43.74
N THR A 32 22.68 4.73 43.33
CA THR A 32 23.15 4.29 42.02
C THR A 32 22.76 2.82 41.87
N PRO A 33 21.82 2.45 40.99
CA PRO A 33 21.53 1.05 40.75
C PRO A 33 22.83 0.39 40.27
N PRO A 34 23.14 -0.83 40.73
CA PRO A 34 24.30 -1.56 40.25
C PRO A 34 24.22 -1.61 38.73
N LYS A 35 25.30 -1.13 38.08
CA LYS A 35 25.47 -1.13 36.64
C LYS A 35 25.59 -2.59 36.19
N THR A 36 24.46 -3.28 36.06
CA THR A 36 24.39 -4.59 35.41
C THR A 36 25.03 -4.40 34.04
N PRO A 37 26.09 -5.14 33.70
CA PRO A 37 26.65 -5.08 32.36
C PRO A 37 25.50 -5.32 31.40
N ALA A 38 25.24 -4.37 30.50
CA ALA A 38 24.31 -4.58 29.42
C ALA A 38 24.79 -5.84 28.71
N GLN A 39 24.09 -6.95 28.92
CA GLN A 39 24.32 -8.18 28.21
C GLN A 39 24.02 -7.82 26.76
N THR A 40 25.08 -7.64 25.97
CA THR A 40 24.98 -7.64 24.52
C THR A 40 24.48 -9.02 24.16
N ALA A 41 23.15 -9.18 24.12
CA ALA A 41 22.53 -10.40 23.66
C ALA A 41 23.03 -10.58 22.22
N VAL A 42 23.89 -11.56 22.03
CA VAL A 42 24.30 -12.00 20.70
C VAL A 42 23.02 -12.49 20.06
N HIS A 43 22.40 -11.65 19.21
CA HIS A 43 21.27 -12.07 18.40
C HIS A 43 21.79 -13.13 17.44
N GLU A 44 21.41 -14.38 17.69
CA GLU A 44 21.61 -15.43 16.70
C GLU A 44 20.96 -14.99 15.38
N PRO A 45 21.63 -15.21 14.25
CA PRO A 45 21.10 -14.84 12.95
C PRO A 45 19.76 -15.56 12.75
N SER A 46 18.69 -14.77 12.68
CA SER A 46 17.35 -15.30 12.38
C SER A 46 17.39 -16.03 11.03
N PRO A 47 16.73 -17.19 10.89
CA PRO A 47 16.66 -17.89 9.61
C PRO A 47 16.16 -16.94 8.53
N ALA A 48 16.84 -16.93 7.38
CA ALA A 48 16.49 -16.04 6.27
C ALA A 48 15.15 -16.46 5.67
N CYS A 49 14.26 -15.49 5.43
CA CYS A 49 13.11 -15.72 4.57
C CYS A 49 13.61 -15.85 3.11
N GLN A 50 12.87 -16.54 2.24
CA GLN A 50 13.20 -16.57 0.82
C GLN A 50 13.12 -15.16 0.22
N VAL A 51 14.11 -14.79 -0.58
CA VAL A 51 14.20 -13.50 -1.28
C VAL A 51 13.71 -13.60 -2.71
N GLY A 52 13.40 -12.47 -3.33
CA GLY A 52 13.08 -12.37 -4.76
C GLY A 52 11.75 -13.01 -5.13
N LEU A 53 10.78 -13.03 -4.21
CA LEU A 53 9.47 -13.61 -4.46
C LEU A 53 8.63 -12.69 -5.36
N ARG A 54 7.88 -13.31 -6.26
CA ARG A 54 6.88 -12.69 -7.14
C ARG A 54 5.51 -13.33 -6.92
N PHE A 55 4.43 -12.63 -7.27
CA PHE A 55 3.09 -13.17 -7.14
C PHE A 55 2.88 -14.31 -8.16
N ALA A 56 2.35 -15.44 -7.71
CA ALA A 56 2.04 -16.56 -8.61
C ALA A 56 0.87 -16.24 -9.55
N SER A 57 -0.09 -15.44 -9.06
CA SER A 57 -1.24 -14.95 -9.82
C SER A 57 -1.77 -13.65 -9.21
N TYR A 58 -2.69 -13.00 -9.93
CA TYR A 58 -3.41 -11.81 -9.44
C TYR A 58 -4.91 -12.08 -9.21
N GLU A 59 -5.34 -13.34 -9.14
CA GLU A 59 -6.76 -13.69 -8.92
C GLU A 59 -7.28 -13.27 -7.53
N TRP A 60 -6.36 -12.93 -6.63
CA TRP A 60 -6.68 -12.42 -5.30
C TRP A 60 -7.03 -10.93 -5.28
N LEU A 61 -6.81 -10.19 -6.37
CA LEU A 61 -7.13 -8.77 -6.45
C LEU A 61 -8.64 -8.53 -6.37
N PRO A 62 -9.12 -7.58 -5.54
CA PRO A 62 -10.51 -7.14 -5.55
C PRO A 62 -10.93 -6.61 -6.93
N ASP A 63 -12.09 -7.05 -7.41
CA ASP A 63 -12.63 -6.62 -8.71
C ASP A 63 -13.00 -5.12 -8.74
N ASP A 64 -13.23 -4.53 -7.57
CA ASP A 64 -13.56 -3.11 -7.38
C ASP A 64 -12.33 -2.22 -7.11
N ALA A 65 -11.11 -2.75 -7.19
CA ALA A 65 -9.90 -1.94 -7.05
C ALA A 65 -9.86 -0.83 -8.11
N ARG A 66 -9.68 0.42 -7.67
CA ARG A 66 -9.60 1.59 -8.56
C ARG A 66 -8.27 1.67 -9.29
N LEU A 67 -7.23 1.14 -8.66
CA LEU A 67 -5.89 1.03 -9.19
C LEU A 67 -5.29 -0.27 -8.71
N ALA A 68 -4.67 -0.99 -9.62
CA ALA A 68 -3.76 -2.08 -9.32
C ALA A 68 -2.48 -1.89 -10.12
N THR A 69 -1.34 -1.73 -9.45
CA THR A 69 -0.03 -1.51 -10.08
C THR A 69 0.95 -2.57 -9.61
N SER A 70 1.39 -3.45 -10.52
CA SER A 70 2.49 -4.40 -10.33
C SER A 70 3.82 -3.73 -10.70
N ILE A 71 4.78 -3.81 -9.78
CA ILE A 71 6.13 -3.26 -9.92
C ILE A 71 7.11 -4.41 -9.76
N GLN A 72 7.90 -4.68 -10.79
CA GLN A 72 9.00 -5.63 -10.74
C GLN A 72 10.18 -4.94 -10.03
N TYR A 73 10.23 -5.12 -8.71
CA TYR A 73 11.07 -4.35 -7.78
C TYR A 73 12.57 -4.60 -7.95
N ASP A 74 12.92 -5.82 -8.34
CA ASP A 74 14.29 -6.24 -8.62
C ASP A 74 14.71 -6.04 -10.08
N ASP A 75 13.85 -5.46 -10.92
CA ASP A 75 14.15 -5.25 -12.33
C ASP A 75 15.21 -4.15 -12.49
N PRO A 76 16.35 -4.41 -13.15
CA PRO A 76 17.42 -3.42 -13.32
C PRO A 76 16.98 -2.20 -14.15
N GLU A 77 15.90 -2.30 -14.92
CA GLU A 77 15.32 -1.21 -15.70
C GLU A 77 14.34 -0.34 -14.89
N LEU A 78 13.95 -0.74 -13.68
CA LEU A 78 12.96 -0.03 -12.86
C LEU A 78 13.30 1.46 -12.66
N PRO A 79 14.55 1.88 -12.36
CA PRO A 79 14.86 3.31 -12.22
C PRO A 79 14.60 4.14 -13.49
N ALA A 80 14.89 3.57 -14.67
CA ALA A 80 14.60 4.21 -15.95
C ALA A 80 13.08 4.22 -16.23
N ALA A 81 12.38 3.13 -15.92
CA ALA A 81 10.93 3.04 -16.06
C ALA A 81 10.19 4.05 -15.17
N LEU A 82 10.66 4.29 -13.94
CA LEU A 82 10.13 5.33 -13.06
C LEU A 82 10.30 6.74 -13.65
N THR A 83 11.42 7.01 -14.32
CA THR A 83 11.64 8.27 -15.02
C THR A 83 10.68 8.42 -16.20
N THR A 84 10.46 7.33 -16.95
CA THR A 84 9.48 7.29 -18.04
C THR A 84 8.05 7.46 -17.54
N LEU A 85 7.68 6.85 -16.41
CA LEU A 85 6.38 7.02 -15.76
C LEU A 85 6.16 8.48 -15.33
N ALA A 86 7.16 9.13 -14.72
CA ALA A 86 7.05 10.53 -14.34
C ALA A 86 6.78 11.43 -15.56
N ARG A 87 7.52 11.24 -16.66
CA ARG A 87 7.30 11.93 -17.94
C ARG A 87 5.90 11.67 -18.51
N MET A 88 5.42 10.44 -18.47
CA MET A 88 4.05 10.09 -18.90
C MET A 88 3.00 10.89 -18.13
N THR A 89 3.17 11.10 -16.82
CA THR A 89 2.20 11.87 -16.01
C THR A 89 2.19 13.37 -16.31
N GLU A 90 3.17 13.88 -17.06
CA GLU A 90 3.27 15.27 -17.50
C GLU A 90 2.81 15.45 -18.95
N ALA A 91 2.67 14.35 -19.70
CA ALA A 91 2.27 14.36 -21.10
C ALA A 91 0.79 14.78 -21.25
N PRO A 92 0.48 15.87 -21.98
CA PRO A 92 -0.88 16.40 -22.09
C PRO A 92 -1.87 15.45 -22.80
N GLU A 93 -1.37 14.54 -23.63
CA GLU A 93 -2.15 13.51 -24.31
C GLU A 93 -2.56 12.34 -23.39
N VAL A 94 -1.93 12.19 -22.22
CA VAL A 94 -2.22 11.13 -21.27
C VAL A 94 -3.20 11.64 -20.21
N ALA A 95 -4.49 11.34 -20.40
CA ALA A 95 -5.52 11.60 -19.41
C ALA A 95 -5.50 10.53 -18.31
N LEU A 96 -5.07 10.90 -17.10
CA LEU A 96 -5.13 10.04 -15.91
C LEU A 96 -6.15 10.58 -14.91
N PRO A 97 -6.76 9.73 -14.07
CA PRO A 97 -7.38 10.19 -12.84
C PRO A 97 -6.37 10.94 -11.97
N VAL A 98 -6.82 12.01 -11.30
CA VAL A 98 -5.94 12.86 -10.48
C VAL A 98 -5.16 12.07 -9.44
N PHE A 99 -5.81 11.10 -8.77
CA PHE A 99 -5.16 10.29 -7.75
C PHE A 99 -4.01 9.45 -8.33
N ALA A 100 -4.21 8.84 -9.50
CA ALA A 100 -3.18 8.05 -10.17
C ALA A 100 -2.03 8.91 -10.68
N ALA A 101 -2.32 10.09 -11.23
CA ALA A 101 -1.28 11.02 -11.65
C ALA A 101 -0.39 11.47 -10.47
N LEU A 102 -1.02 11.79 -9.33
CA LEU A 102 -0.28 12.16 -8.12
C LEU A 102 0.50 10.98 -7.55
N ASP A 103 -0.10 9.80 -7.54
CA ASP A 103 0.52 8.59 -7.03
C ASP A 103 1.77 8.21 -7.83
N TYR A 104 1.66 8.12 -9.15
CA TYR A 104 2.77 7.81 -10.06
C TYR A 104 3.91 8.83 -10.01
N ARG A 105 3.61 10.13 -9.83
CA ARG A 105 4.65 11.16 -9.62
C ARG A 105 5.42 10.95 -8.33
N ASN A 106 4.77 10.41 -7.30
CA ASN A 106 5.37 10.17 -6.00
C ASN A 106 5.98 8.76 -5.87
N LEU A 107 5.70 7.85 -6.82
CA LEU A 107 6.12 6.46 -6.76
C LEU A 107 7.61 6.26 -6.46
N PRO A 108 8.57 6.99 -7.07
CA PRO A 108 9.99 6.83 -6.74
C PRO A 108 10.30 7.11 -5.26
N MET A 109 9.65 8.11 -4.67
CA MET A 109 9.79 8.44 -3.25
C MET A 109 9.15 7.35 -2.37
N GLN A 110 7.99 6.82 -2.78
CA GLN A 110 7.32 5.73 -2.06
C GLN A 110 8.20 4.47 -2.02
N LEU A 111 8.77 4.07 -3.16
CA LEU A 111 9.67 2.91 -3.25
C LEU A 111 10.94 3.11 -2.42
N GLY A 112 11.55 4.30 -2.42
CA GLY A 112 12.69 4.58 -1.54
C GLY A 112 12.35 4.57 -0.03
N ASN A 113 11.08 4.76 0.34
CA ASN A 113 10.64 4.54 1.71
C ASN A 113 10.46 3.05 2.02
N LEU A 114 9.93 2.29 1.05
CA LEU A 114 9.76 0.83 1.14
C LEU A 114 11.09 0.09 1.25
N ASP A 115 12.13 0.49 0.51
CA ASP A 115 13.48 -0.04 0.64
C ASP A 115 13.94 -0.08 2.11
N ARG A 116 13.81 1.06 2.80
CA ARG A 116 14.20 1.17 4.22
C ARG A 116 13.37 0.27 5.14
N MET A 117 12.11 0.03 4.78
CA MET A 117 11.24 -0.87 5.52
C MET A 117 11.63 -2.33 5.29
N PHE A 118 11.90 -2.72 4.05
CA PHE A 118 12.36 -4.07 3.70
C PHE A 118 13.71 -4.40 4.30
N ASP A 119 14.67 -3.47 4.22
CA ASP A 119 15.98 -3.60 4.87
C ASP A 119 15.84 -3.83 6.38
N ALA A 120 14.97 -3.06 7.04
CA ALA A 120 14.72 -3.21 8.47
C ALA A 120 14.10 -4.57 8.82
N LEU A 121 13.19 -5.08 7.97
CA LEU A 121 12.53 -6.38 8.14
C LEU A 121 13.44 -7.57 7.73
N GLY A 122 14.50 -7.30 6.98
CA GLY A 122 15.34 -8.32 6.36
C GLY A 122 14.56 -9.12 5.31
N ASP A 123 13.73 -8.42 4.53
CA ASP A 123 12.96 -8.95 3.41
C ASP A 123 13.46 -8.32 2.10
N SER A 124 13.18 -8.95 0.97
CA SER A 124 13.61 -8.45 -0.35
C SER A 124 12.69 -9.03 -1.43
N PRO A 125 11.47 -8.49 -1.58
CA PRO A 125 10.54 -8.95 -2.61
C PRO A 125 11.07 -8.61 -4.01
N ALA A 126 10.82 -9.47 -5.00
CA ALA A 126 11.07 -9.16 -6.41
C ALA A 126 9.89 -8.44 -7.05
N GLU A 127 8.72 -8.50 -6.44
CA GLU A 127 7.52 -7.83 -6.93
C GLU A 127 6.73 -7.18 -5.80
N LEU A 128 6.25 -5.97 -6.09
CA LEU A 128 5.28 -5.25 -5.27
C LEU A 128 4.00 -5.04 -6.06
N VAL A 129 2.88 -5.04 -5.35
CA VAL A 129 1.59 -4.63 -5.89
C VAL A 129 1.02 -3.51 -5.04
N GLU A 130 0.77 -2.36 -5.66
CA GLU A 130 0.03 -1.26 -5.06
C GLU A 130 -1.44 -1.38 -5.43
N LEU A 131 -2.32 -1.23 -4.44
CA LEU A 131 -3.77 -1.25 -4.63
C LEU A 131 -4.43 -0.03 -4.03
N HIS A 132 -5.43 0.51 -4.75
CA HIS A 132 -6.32 1.55 -4.21
C HIS A 132 -7.76 1.04 -4.18
N SER A 133 -8.40 1.18 -3.02
CA SER A 133 -9.79 0.78 -2.82
C SER A 133 -10.79 1.73 -3.50
N PRO A 134 -12.08 1.35 -3.59
CA PRO A 134 -13.16 2.27 -3.93
C PRO A 134 -13.31 3.48 -3.00
N ALA A 135 -12.80 3.45 -1.78
CA ALA A 135 -12.84 4.59 -0.87
C ALA A 135 -11.53 5.41 -0.88
N GLY A 136 -10.54 4.99 -1.66
CA GLY A 136 -9.25 5.67 -1.81
C GLY A 136 -8.22 5.32 -0.74
N GLU A 137 -8.45 4.27 0.05
CA GLU A 137 -7.37 3.69 0.85
C GLU A 137 -6.36 2.98 -0.05
N MET A 138 -5.08 3.07 0.31
CA MET A 138 -3.98 2.46 -0.43
C MET A 138 -3.31 1.37 0.42
N VAL A 139 -2.91 0.28 -0.21
CA VAL A 139 -2.12 -0.79 0.40
C VAL A 139 -1.01 -1.24 -0.55
N TRP A 140 0.20 -1.33 -0.02
CA TRP A 140 1.34 -2.00 -0.66
C TRP A 140 1.34 -3.46 -0.27
N MET A 141 1.46 -4.37 -1.23
CA MET A 141 1.46 -5.81 -0.99
C MET A 141 2.64 -6.50 -1.66
N TRP A 142 3.18 -7.53 -1.02
CA TRP A 142 4.21 -8.41 -1.60
C TRP A 142 4.07 -9.84 -1.08
N PRO A 143 4.52 -10.85 -1.84
CA PRO A 143 4.55 -12.23 -1.39
C PRO A 143 5.68 -12.43 -0.38
N SER A 144 5.43 -13.27 0.63
CA SER A 144 6.45 -13.66 1.61
C SER A 144 6.39 -15.16 1.85
N ALA A 145 7.52 -15.85 1.76
CA ALA A 145 7.62 -17.26 2.17
C ALA A 145 8.01 -17.39 3.66
N CYS A 146 8.03 -16.28 4.40
CA CYS A 146 8.48 -16.28 5.77
C CYS A 146 7.41 -16.92 6.68
N PRO A 147 7.75 -17.93 7.51
CA PRO A 147 6.79 -18.51 8.43
C PRO A 147 6.07 -17.43 9.26
N PRO A 148 4.74 -17.46 9.44
CA PRO A 148 4.01 -16.36 10.06
C PRO A 148 4.51 -15.98 11.47
N ALA A 149 4.98 -16.96 12.25
CA ALA A 149 5.55 -16.71 13.57
C ALA A 149 6.88 -15.96 13.50
N LEU A 150 7.73 -16.28 12.52
CA LEU A 150 9.00 -15.61 12.30
C LEU A 150 8.79 -14.18 11.79
N LEU A 151 7.88 -14.00 10.83
CA LEU A 151 7.50 -12.67 10.34
C LEU A 151 6.95 -11.81 11.48
N ALA A 152 6.04 -12.34 12.29
CA ALA A 152 5.49 -11.62 13.44
C ALA A 152 6.57 -11.23 14.46
N ALA A 153 7.53 -12.11 14.74
CA ALA A 153 8.65 -11.80 15.62
C ALA A 153 9.53 -10.68 15.05
N ARG A 154 9.82 -10.69 13.74
CA ARG A 154 10.59 -9.63 13.07
C ARG A 154 9.85 -8.29 13.07
N VAL A 155 8.57 -8.29 12.75
CA VAL A 155 7.72 -7.09 12.78
C VAL A 155 7.68 -6.49 14.19
N LEU A 156 7.55 -7.33 15.22
CA LEU A 156 7.60 -6.88 16.61
C LEU A 156 8.99 -6.33 16.99
N ASP A 157 10.07 -7.03 16.66
CA ASP A 157 11.44 -6.60 16.98
C ASP A 157 11.80 -5.28 16.29
N ARG A 158 11.52 -5.17 14.99
CA ARG A 158 12.02 -4.09 14.13
C ARG A 158 11.11 -2.88 14.08
N TRP A 159 9.81 -3.10 14.11
CA TRP A 159 8.82 -2.03 13.97
C TRP A 159 8.03 -1.79 15.26
N GLN A 160 8.22 -2.63 16.29
CA GLN A 160 7.47 -2.57 17.55
C GLN A 160 5.96 -2.71 17.34
N VAL A 161 5.57 -3.44 16.27
CA VAL A 161 4.17 -3.71 15.92
C VAL A 161 3.81 -5.13 16.31
N MET A 162 2.73 -5.29 17.08
CA MET A 162 2.23 -6.60 17.48
C MET A 162 1.18 -7.10 16.50
N LEU A 163 1.50 -8.15 15.73
CA LEU A 163 0.55 -8.81 14.83
C LEU A 163 -0.41 -9.70 15.63
N ARG A 164 -1.70 -9.33 15.63
CA ARG A 164 -2.78 -10.09 16.26
C ARG A 164 -3.45 -10.98 15.22
N ALA A 165 -3.61 -12.26 15.55
CA ALA A 165 -4.36 -13.18 14.70
C ALA A 165 -5.86 -12.84 14.73
N ASP A 166 -6.49 -12.94 13.57
CA ASP A 166 -7.94 -12.96 13.47
C ASP A 166 -8.43 -14.40 13.71
N LEU A 167 -9.28 -14.59 14.72
CA LEU A 167 -9.80 -15.91 15.10
C LEU A 167 -10.90 -16.40 14.15
N GLU A 168 -11.59 -15.49 13.48
CA GLU A 168 -12.64 -15.80 12.50
C GLU A 168 -12.03 -16.13 11.13
N HIS A 169 -10.80 -15.63 10.86
CA HIS A 169 -10.11 -15.78 9.59
C HIS A 169 -8.70 -16.37 9.79
N PRO A 170 -8.58 -17.71 9.88
CA PRO A 170 -7.28 -18.37 10.00
C PRO A 170 -6.32 -17.93 8.90
N GLY A 171 -5.12 -17.50 9.29
CA GLY A 171 -4.10 -17.01 8.35
C GLY A 171 -4.06 -15.48 8.20
N LEU A 172 -5.09 -14.77 8.64
CA LEU A 172 -5.08 -13.31 8.73
C LEU A 172 -4.45 -12.85 10.05
N ARG A 173 -3.57 -11.85 9.97
CA ARG A 173 -3.10 -11.10 11.13
C ARG A 173 -3.05 -9.62 10.81
N LEU A 174 -3.31 -8.81 11.83
CA LEU A 174 -3.26 -7.35 11.75
C LEU A 174 -2.45 -6.80 12.93
N GLY A 175 -1.49 -5.93 12.64
CA GLY A 175 -0.80 -5.11 13.63
C GLY A 175 -1.04 -3.64 13.34
N ALA A 176 -1.50 -2.91 14.35
CA ALA A 176 -1.66 -1.47 14.24
C ALA A 176 -0.30 -0.78 14.43
N GLY A 177 0.03 0.13 13.52
CA GLY A 177 1.15 1.04 13.68
C GLY A 177 0.85 2.12 14.73
N ALA A 178 1.78 3.08 14.85
CA ALA A 178 1.61 4.26 15.67
C ALA A 178 2.25 5.47 14.99
N ALA A 179 1.63 6.65 15.10
CA ALA A 179 2.12 7.85 14.43
C ALA A 179 3.48 8.34 14.97
N ASP A 180 3.78 8.04 16.24
CA ASP A 180 5.06 8.28 16.92
C ASP A 180 6.02 7.07 16.84
N GLY A 181 5.62 5.99 16.18
CA GLY A 181 6.39 4.78 15.96
C GLY A 181 6.43 4.40 14.48
N PHE A 182 6.13 3.14 14.16
CA PHE A 182 6.00 2.70 12.78
C PHE A 182 4.68 3.21 12.17
N PRO A 183 4.72 4.06 11.13
CA PRO A 183 3.55 4.84 10.69
C PRO A 183 2.57 4.07 9.78
N PHE A 184 2.68 2.75 9.75
CA PHE A 184 1.85 1.88 8.91
C PHE A 184 1.23 0.76 9.74
N ASP A 185 0.00 0.40 9.39
CA ASP A 185 -0.59 -0.86 9.81
C ASP A 185 0.00 -1.97 8.95
N VAL A 186 0.25 -3.12 9.57
CA VAL A 186 0.82 -4.31 8.93
C VAL A 186 -0.24 -5.39 8.85
N ILE A 187 -0.47 -5.90 7.65
CA ILE A 187 -1.44 -6.95 7.37
C ILE A 187 -0.66 -8.17 6.91
N THR A 188 -1.01 -9.36 7.40
CA THR A 188 -0.52 -10.61 6.81
C THR A 188 -1.70 -11.47 6.43
N ILE A 189 -1.75 -11.94 5.19
CA ILE A 189 -2.81 -12.80 4.67
C ILE A 189 -2.17 -14.10 4.22
N GLY A 190 -2.42 -15.18 4.96
CA GLY A 190 -2.11 -16.53 4.53
C GLY A 190 -3.28 -17.16 3.81
N ALA A 191 -3.18 -17.32 2.49
CA ALA A 191 -4.02 -18.26 1.74
C ALA A 191 -3.28 -19.61 1.62
N LEU A 192 -3.99 -20.67 1.19
CA LEU A 192 -3.46 -22.05 1.12
C LEU A 192 -2.21 -22.19 0.23
N ASP A 193 -1.99 -21.26 -0.70
CA ASP A 193 -0.97 -21.29 -1.75
C ASP A 193 0.06 -20.16 -1.65
N GLU A 194 -0.28 -19.00 -1.06
CA GLU A 194 0.62 -17.86 -0.97
C GLU A 194 0.36 -17.03 0.30
N GLN A 195 1.44 -16.68 1.00
CA GLN A 195 1.40 -15.70 2.09
C GLN A 195 1.76 -14.32 1.53
N ARG A 196 0.97 -13.32 1.92
CA ARG A 196 1.13 -11.93 1.49
C ARG A 196 1.29 -11.04 2.70
N VAL A 197 2.14 -10.04 2.57
CA VAL A 197 2.29 -8.97 3.56
C VAL A 197 1.77 -7.69 2.93
N GLY A 198 1.02 -6.92 3.71
CA GLY A 198 0.44 -5.64 3.33
C GLY A 198 0.89 -4.52 4.26
N LEU A 199 1.17 -3.35 3.71
CA LEU A 199 1.37 -2.11 4.45
C LEU A 199 0.33 -1.08 4.01
N THR A 200 -0.38 -0.51 4.97
CA THR A 200 -1.30 0.61 4.74
C THR A 200 -1.08 1.67 5.81
N ARG A 201 -1.63 2.86 5.61
CA ARG A 201 -1.51 3.95 6.57
C ARG A 201 -2.06 3.53 7.94
N VAL A 202 -1.41 4.00 9.01
CA VAL A 202 -1.91 3.79 10.38
C VAL A 202 -3.39 4.14 10.53
N GLY A 203 -4.17 3.23 11.09
CA GLY A 203 -5.62 3.35 11.29
C GLY A 203 -6.48 2.85 10.14
N HIS A 204 -5.91 2.48 8.99
CA HIS A 204 -6.65 1.97 7.82
C HIS A 204 -6.64 0.44 7.70
N GLY A 205 -5.83 -0.25 8.51
CA GLY A 205 -5.69 -1.70 8.48
C GLY A 205 -7.03 -2.46 8.51
N PRO A 206 -7.93 -2.20 9.48
CA PRO A 206 -9.23 -2.86 9.53
C PRO A 206 -10.07 -2.65 8.26
N THR A 207 -10.11 -1.42 7.73
CA THR A 207 -10.85 -1.10 6.49
C THR A 207 -10.29 -1.85 5.29
N ILE A 208 -8.97 -1.85 5.11
CA ILE A 208 -8.30 -2.60 4.03
C ILE A 208 -8.55 -4.10 4.17
N VAL A 209 -8.46 -4.65 5.39
CA VAL A 209 -8.71 -6.07 5.64
C VAL A 209 -10.14 -6.46 5.27
N THR A 210 -11.12 -5.67 5.68
CA THR A 210 -12.54 -5.86 5.32
C THR A 210 -12.70 -5.81 3.80
N TRP A 211 -12.17 -4.78 3.16
CA TRP A 211 -12.24 -4.62 1.70
C TRP A 211 -11.61 -5.81 0.97
N LEU A 212 -10.36 -6.14 1.27
CA LEU A 212 -9.67 -7.26 0.65
C LEU A 212 -10.47 -8.54 0.81
N ARG A 213 -11.09 -8.81 1.97
CA ARG A 213 -11.84 -10.04 2.24
C ARG A 213 -13.19 -10.12 1.55
N GLU A 214 -13.95 -9.03 1.57
CA GLU A 214 -15.38 -9.03 1.24
C GLU A 214 -15.65 -8.68 -0.23
N SER A 215 -14.69 -8.04 -0.91
CA SER A 215 -14.84 -7.72 -2.33
C SER A 215 -14.85 -8.97 -3.20
N ALA A 216 -15.66 -8.92 -4.26
CA ALA A 216 -15.66 -9.91 -5.33
C ALA A 216 -14.28 -9.97 -6.00
N ARG A 217 -13.94 -11.12 -6.56
CA ARG A 217 -12.66 -11.37 -7.22
C ARG A 217 -12.86 -12.32 -8.39
N GLY A 218 -11.94 -12.25 -9.35
CA GLY A 218 -11.86 -13.22 -10.45
C GLY A 218 -12.85 -12.94 -11.58
N GLY A 219 -13.47 -11.77 -11.61
CA GLY A 219 -14.25 -11.29 -12.75
C GLY A 219 -13.42 -11.34 -14.05
N GLU A 220 -14.09 -11.64 -15.17
CA GLU A 220 -13.46 -11.70 -16.50
C GLU A 220 -12.77 -10.39 -16.89
N ASP A 221 -13.38 -9.28 -16.48
CA ASP A 221 -12.89 -7.91 -16.71
C ASP A 221 -12.24 -7.30 -15.47
N GLY A 222 -11.98 -8.12 -14.44
CA GLY A 222 -11.38 -7.69 -13.19
C GLY A 222 -9.91 -7.27 -13.35
N PRO A 223 -9.40 -6.37 -12.48
CA PRO A 223 -8.03 -5.87 -12.53
C PRO A 223 -6.99 -6.98 -12.40
N GLY A 224 -7.27 -8.05 -11.65
CA GLY A 224 -6.40 -9.22 -11.55
C GLY A 224 -6.14 -9.88 -12.89
N ARG A 225 -7.20 -10.20 -13.63
CA ARG A 225 -7.09 -10.85 -14.94
C ARG A 225 -6.52 -9.89 -15.99
N ALA A 226 -6.92 -8.62 -15.95
CA ALA A 226 -6.38 -7.58 -16.81
C ALA A 226 -4.86 -7.42 -16.63
N LEU A 227 -4.38 -7.33 -15.38
CA LEU A 227 -2.96 -7.21 -15.05
C LEU A 227 -2.15 -8.43 -15.49
N ALA A 228 -2.72 -9.64 -15.36
CA ALA A 228 -2.10 -10.88 -15.83
C ALA A 228 -1.94 -10.96 -17.35
N LYS A 229 -2.80 -10.28 -18.12
CA LYS A 229 -2.75 -10.25 -19.60
C LYS A 229 -1.76 -9.21 -20.14
N LEU A 230 -1.30 -8.26 -19.33
CA LEU A 230 -0.34 -7.25 -19.77
C LEU A 230 1.04 -7.86 -19.99
N ASP A 231 1.63 -7.54 -21.14
CA ASP A 231 3.01 -7.92 -21.47
C ASP A 231 3.97 -7.52 -20.34
N PRO A 232 4.95 -8.38 -19.99
CA PRO A 232 5.92 -8.08 -18.95
C PRO A 232 6.60 -6.72 -19.15
N ALA A 233 6.73 -5.97 -18.05
CA ALA A 233 7.44 -4.70 -17.96
C ALA A 233 7.75 -4.38 -16.49
N PRO A 234 8.73 -3.50 -16.21
CA PRO A 234 9.04 -3.07 -14.85
C PRO A 234 7.84 -2.53 -14.07
N ILE A 235 6.92 -1.83 -14.75
CA ILE A 235 5.68 -1.30 -14.15
C ILE A 235 4.50 -1.63 -15.06
N ARG A 236 3.47 -2.26 -14.50
CA ARG A 236 2.19 -2.57 -15.17
C ARG A 236 1.05 -2.13 -14.28
N SER A 237 0.05 -1.46 -14.84
CA SER A 237 -1.09 -0.97 -14.07
C SER A 237 -2.41 -1.14 -14.78
N VAL A 238 -3.46 -1.34 -13.99
CA VAL A 238 -4.86 -1.30 -14.41
C VAL A 238 -5.58 -0.23 -13.59
N LEU A 239 -6.27 0.69 -14.25
CA LEU A 239 -7.03 1.76 -13.61
C LEU A 239 -8.50 1.67 -13.96
N ALA A 240 -9.37 1.75 -12.96
CA ALA A 240 -10.79 1.98 -13.17
C ALA A 240 -11.03 3.45 -13.56
N THR A 241 -11.86 3.70 -14.57
CA THR A 241 -11.92 4.98 -15.29
C THR A 241 -13.10 5.86 -14.93
N SER A 242 -13.92 5.46 -13.96
CA SER A 242 -15.12 6.17 -13.49
C SER A 242 -14.84 7.44 -12.64
N MET A 243 -13.71 8.12 -12.86
CA MET A 243 -13.21 9.21 -12.01
C MET A 243 -12.92 10.50 -12.78
N LEU A 244 -12.88 11.63 -12.07
CA LEU A 244 -12.42 12.92 -12.60
C LEU A 244 -11.03 12.76 -13.23
N THR A 245 -10.96 13.00 -14.55
CA THR A 245 -9.73 12.93 -15.32
C THR A 245 -9.02 14.29 -15.32
N THR A 246 -7.71 14.28 -15.60
CA THR A 246 -6.92 15.51 -15.83
C THR A 246 -7.26 16.20 -17.16
N ALA A 247 -7.99 15.52 -18.06
CA ALA A 247 -8.38 16.06 -19.35
C ALA A 247 -9.66 16.90 -19.27
N SER A 248 -9.78 17.90 -20.14
CA SER A 248 -10.99 18.74 -20.24
C SER A 248 -12.19 18.04 -20.88
N THR A 249 -11.97 16.87 -21.50
CA THR A 249 -13.02 16.05 -22.13
C THR A 249 -13.15 14.73 -21.38
N PRO A 250 -14.33 14.40 -20.82
CA PRO A 250 -14.52 13.14 -20.11
C PRO A 250 -14.42 11.95 -21.07
N PRO A 251 -13.80 10.82 -20.67
CA PRO A 251 -13.86 9.59 -21.46
C PRO A 251 -15.31 9.10 -21.51
N THR A 252 -15.74 8.69 -22.70
CA THR A 252 -17.10 8.19 -22.96
C THR A 252 -17.31 6.72 -22.60
N ASP A 253 -16.24 6.00 -22.24
CA ASP A 253 -16.27 4.56 -21.95
C ASP A 253 -15.74 4.28 -20.54
N GLU A 254 -16.48 3.50 -19.75
CA GLU A 254 -16.13 3.05 -18.39
C GLU A 254 -15.08 1.92 -18.39
N GLN A 255 -14.46 1.65 -19.54
CA GLN A 255 -13.48 0.57 -19.68
C GLN A 255 -12.23 0.87 -18.85
N PRO A 256 -11.64 -0.14 -18.20
CA PRO A 256 -10.40 0.05 -17.48
C PRO A 256 -9.28 0.49 -18.44
N ARG A 257 -8.39 1.34 -17.94
CA ARG A 257 -7.20 1.77 -18.65
C ARG A 257 -6.03 0.88 -18.27
N HIS A 258 -5.29 0.42 -19.26
CA HIS A 258 -4.07 -0.35 -19.10
C HIS A 258 -2.87 0.57 -19.27
N ILE A 259 -1.88 0.41 -18.40
CA ILE A 259 -0.61 1.12 -18.49
C ILE A 259 0.52 0.12 -18.39
N ARG A 260 1.45 0.19 -19.34
CA ARG A 260 2.69 -0.57 -19.33
C ARG A 260 3.84 0.41 -19.52
N VAL A 261 4.83 0.37 -18.62
CA VAL A 261 5.98 1.28 -18.66
C VAL A 261 7.28 0.51 -18.68
N THR A 262 8.13 0.80 -19.66
CA THR A 262 9.48 0.27 -19.81
C THR A 262 10.52 1.37 -19.54
N SER A 263 11.80 1.03 -19.59
CA SER A 263 12.89 1.99 -19.46
C SER A 263 12.81 3.15 -20.46
N SER A 264 12.31 2.91 -21.68
CA SER A 264 12.34 3.89 -22.77
C SER A 264 10.97 4.42 -23.20
N ASP A 265 9.89 3.67 -22.93
CA ASP A 265 8.58 3.90 -23.54
C ASP A 265 7.43 3.59 -22.57
N TRP A 266 6.22 4.06 -22.90
CA TRP A 266 5.00 3.68 -22.22
C TRP A 266 3.89 3.38 -23.24
N VAL A 267 3.01 2.46 -22.87
CA VAL A 267 1.80 2.14 -23.62
C VAL A 267 0.61 2.39 -22.71
N THR A 268 -0.37 3.15 -23.21
CA THR A 268 -1.66 3.37 -22.54
C THR A 268 -2.78 2.96 -23.48
N ASP A 269 -3.43 1.84 -23.18
CA ASP A 269 -4.50 1.30 -24.01
C ASP A 269 -5.80 1.20 -23.20
N TRP A 270 -6.92 1.21 -23.91
CA TRP A 270 -8.23 0.91 -23.36
C TRP A 270 -8.57 -0.56 -23.64
N VAL A 271 -9.32 -1.20 -22.74
CA VAL A 271 -9.82 -2.56 -22.98
C VAL A 271 -10.97 -2.53 -23.98
N THR A 272 -10.65 -2.38 -25.27
CA THR A 272 -11.65 -2.54 -26.32
C THR A 272 -11.84 -4.02 -26.59
N ASP A 273 -13.07 -4.52 -26.43
CA ASP A 273 -13.45 -5.92 -26.69
C ASP A 273 -12.82 -6.46 -27.99
N GLY A 274 -11.73 -7.22 -27.84
CA GLY A 274 -11.19 -8.12 -28.87
C GLY A 274 -10.47 -7.50 -30.09
N VAL A 275 -10.17 -6.19 -30.13
CA VAL A 275 -9.38 -5.62 -31.24
C VAL A 275 -8.23 -4.77 -30.69
N THR A 276 -7.07 -5.39 -30.48
CA THR A 276 -5.80 -4.67 -30.31
C THR A 276 -5.62 -3.73 -31.50
N SER A 277 -5.79 -2.44 -31.26
CA SER A 277 -5.39 -1.40 -32.21
C SER A 277 -3.87 -1.36 -32.18
N ALA A 278 -3.24 -1.44 -33.36
CA ALA A 278 -1.79 -1.34 -33.46
C ALA A 278 -1.31 -0.01 -32.86
N PRO A 279 -0.14 0.02 -32.19
CA PRO A 279 0.39 1.25 -31.62
C PRO A 279 0.52 2.33 -32.70
N PRO A 280 0.25 3.61 -32.37
CA PRO A 280 0.48 4.70 -33.29
C PRO A 280 1.96 4.71 -33.73
N PRO A 281 2.27 4.99 -35.00
CA PRO A 281 3.65 5.01 -35.47
C PRO A 281 4.46 6.04 -34.68
N SER A 282 5.65 5.64 -34.21
CA SER A 282 6.57 6.54 -33.50
C SER A 282 6.86 7.77 -34.36
N PRO A 283 6.82 8.99 -33.80
CA PRO A 283 7.25 10.18 -34.53
C PRO A 283 8.76 10.10 -34.76
N ASN A 284 9.17 10.16 -36.03
CA ASN A 284 10.57 10.29 -36.47
C ASN A 284 11.12 11.68 -36.17
#